data_AF-A0A950UN40-F1
#
_entry.id   AF-A0A950UN40-F1
#
_cell.length_a   1.000
_cell.length_b   1.000
_cell.length_c   1.000
_cell.angle_alpha   90.00
_cell.angle_beta   90.00
_cell.angle_gamma   90.00
#
_symmetry.space_group_name_H-M   'P 1'
#
loop_
_entity.id
_entity.type
_entity.pdbx_description
1 polymer ?
#
loop_
_entity_poly.entity_id
_entity_poly.type
_entity_poly.pdbx_seq_one_letter_code
_entity_poly.pdbx_strand_id
1 'polypeptide(L)'
;PSIVQFISGDGGPSPNEMEVGHAATRRFLVNVVQNQGRLLTIPGNSTINVAAQLLPARSVVCNLLQLRVLSGGNVHLTLFAQDAADNPDAVVAASELLQGTHLHARGIYPIAEFHFATQWSVDQEYLELPIGQLPLPNHLVGQALAGDYGVLQSFVVTLENPLSTPAAVALYENPRGGRATATYLIDGVLVQSHQVPPYSRYKVRQYVVPARGFVRVTIVTMPEAGSSLPLKLIFAPDDGSVAPGAPGSPVY
;
A
#
# COMPACT_ATOMS: atom_id res chain seq x y z
N PRO A 1 -21.47 16.08 17.74
CA PRO A 1 -20.84 14.74 17.66
C PRO A 1 -20.47 14.47 16.21
N SER A 2 -19.44 13.67 15.96
CA SER A 2 -19.05 13.22 14.62
C SER A 2 -19.18 11.70 14.51
N ILE A 3 -19.66 11.22 13.37
CA ILE A 3 -19.65 9.79 13.04
C ILE A 3 -18.52 9.55 12.06
N VAL A 4 -17.63 8.62 12.41
CA VAL A 4 -16.44 8.31 11.62
C VAL A 4 -16.42 6.82 11.28
N GLN A 5 -16.21 6.49 10.01
CA GLN A 5 -15.80 5.15 9.62
C GLN A 5 -14.30 5.02 9.83
N PHE A 6 -13.90 4.05 10.65
CA PHE A 6 -12.51 3.70 10.93
C PHE A 6 -12.18 2.38 10.23
N ILE A 7 -11.32 2.46 9.22
CA ILE A 7 -10.78 1.33 8.48
C ILE A 7 -9.32 1.18 8.87
N SER A 8 -8.89 -0.04 9.18
CA SER A 8 -7.52 -0.27 9.65
C SER A 8 -6.93 -1.57 9.15
N GLY A 9 -5.60 -1.64 9.16
CA GLY A 9 -4.82 -2.87 9.12
C GLY A 9 -3.62 -2.74 10.03
N ASP A 10 -3.50 -3.65 10.98
CA ASP A 10 -2.40 -3.72 11.95
C ASP A 10 -1.45 -4.88 11.61
N GLY A 11 -0.19 -4.76 12.04
CA GLY A 11 0.82 -5.80 11.95
C GLY A 11 1.78 -5.76 13.13
N GLY A 12 2.38 -6.91 13.45
CA GLY A 12 3.24 -7.07 14.63
C GLY A 12 2.48 -7.18 15.95
N PRO A 13 3.17 -7.09 17.09
CA PRO A 13 4.61 -6.84 17.24
C PRO A 13 5.46 -8.02 16.77
N SER A 14 6.53 -7.74 16.00
CA SER A 14 7.51 -8.75 15.58
C SER A 14 8.85 -8.09 15.22
N PRO A 15 10.00 -8.77 15.39
CA PRO A 15 11.30 -8.24 14.94
C PRO A 15 11.44 -8.19 13.41
N ASN A 16 10.53 -8.82 12.65
CA ASN A 16 10.59 -8.87 11.19
C ASN A 16 9.78 -7.73 10.55
N GLU A 17 10.45 -6.62 10.25
CA GLU A 17 9.82 -5.42 9.68
C GLU A 17 9.02 -5.70 8.38
N MET A 18 9.58 -6.50 7.46
CA MET A 18 8.92 -6.84 6.19
C MET A 18 7.60 -7.58 6.39
N GLU A 19 7.56 -8.51 7.35
CA GLU A 19 6.34 -9.26 7.66
C GLU A 19 5.30 -8.39 8.37
N VAL A 20 5.75 -7.53 9.28
CA VAL A 20 4.89 -6.60 10.02
C VAL A 20 4.19 -5.62 9.07
N GLY A 21 4.94 -4.98 8.17
CA GLY A 21 4.35 -4.07 7.18
C GLY A 21 3.43 -4.79 6.20
N HIS A 22 3.83 -5.97 5.72
CA HIS A 22 3.01 -6.76 4.80
C HIS A 22 1.67 -7.19 5.40
N ALA A 23 1.67 -7.65 6.65
CA ALA A 23 0.45 -8.04 7.35
C ALA A 23 -0.50 -6.84 7.51
N ALA A 24 0.03 -5.67 7.89
CA ALA A 24 -0.75 -4.45 8.03
C ALA A 24 -1.37 -4.02 6.68
N THR A 25 -0.56 -3.96 5.60
CA THR A 25 -1.05 -3.58 4.27
C THR A 25 -2.09 -4.54 3.74
N ARG A 26 -1.85 -5.85 3.83
CA ARG A 26 -2.82 -6.86 3.39
C ARG A 26 -4.18 -6.66 4.05
N ARG A 27 -4.20 -6.54 5.38
CA ARG A 27 -5.45 -6.34 6.14
C ARG A 27 -6.12 -5.02 5.75
N PHE A 28 -5.34 -3.95 5.67
CA PHE A 28 -5.84 -2.63 5.30
C PHE A 28 -6.47 -2.62 3.90
N LEU A 29 -5.78 -3.12 2.87
CA LEU A 29 -6.27 -3.12 1.49
C LEU A 29 -7.55 -3.93 1.33
N VAL A 30 -7.63 -5.12 1.93
CA VAL A 30 -8.85 -5.95 1.93
C VAL A 30 -10.01 -5.16 2.55
N ASN A 31 -9.78 -4.53 3.70
CA ASN A 31 -10.81 -3.76 4.39
C ASN A 31 -11.23 -2.51 3.59
N VAL A 32 -10.30 -1.76 3.00
CA VAL A 32 -10.59 -0.57 2.20
C VAL A 32 -11.44 -0.90 0.98
N VAL A 33 -11.05 -1.92 0.20
CA VAL A 33 -11.76 -2.28 -1.04
C VAL A 33 -13.13 -2.88 -0.76
N GLN A 34 -13.30 -3.60 0.35
CA GLN A 34 -14.60 -4.10 0.78
C GLN A 34 -15.43 -3.05 1.55
N ASN A 35 -14.91 -1.83 1.71
CA ASN A 35 -15.51 -0.77 2.53
C ASN A 35 -15.84 -1.23 3.97
N GLN A 36 -15.02 -2.13 4.52
CA GLN A 36 -15.17 -2.69 5.86
C GLN A 36 -14.45 -1.81 6.90
N GLY A 37 -15.20 -1.30 7.86
CA GLY A 37 -14.68 -0.49 8.95
C GLY A 37 -15.66 -0.38 10.11
N ARG A 38 -15.17 0.04 11.27
CA ARG A 38 -15.98 0.30 12.45
C ARG A 38 -16.60 1.69 12.36
N LEU A 39 -17.87 1.84 12.75
CA LEU A 39 -18.47 3.14 12.97
C LEU A 39 -18.17 3.61 14.40
N LEU A 40 -17.56 4.78 14.52
CA LEU A 40 -17.22 5.41 15.79
C LEU A 40 -18.03 6.69 15.93
N THR A 41 -18.63 6.89 17.11
CA THR A 41 -19.23 8.17 17.48
C THR A 41 -18.25 8.92 18.37
N ILE A 42 -17.86 10.11 17.94
CA ILE A 42 -16.99 11.02 18.70
C ILE A 42 -17.88 12.13 19.29
N PRO A 43 -18.12 12.15 20.61
CA PRO A 43 -18.84 13.24 21.24
C PRO A 43 -18.18 14.61 20.96
N GLY A 44 -18.97 15.68 20.98
CA GLY A 44 -18.41 17.02 20.79
C GLY A 44 -17.40 17.36 21.89
N ASN A 45 -16.31 18.02 21.52
CA ASN A 45 -15.24 18.44 22.44
C ASN A 45 -14.66 17.28 23.28
N SER A 46 -14.53 16.09 22.67
CA SER A 46 -13.99 14.90 23.33
C SER A 46 -12.94 14.21 22.47
N THR A 47 -12.16 13.35 23.11
CA THR A 47 -11.19 12.47 22.47
C THR A 47 -11.58 11.04 22.77
N ILE A 48 -11.43 10.16 21.77
CA ILE A 48 -11.56 8.71 21.95
C ILE A 48 -10.29 8.03 21.47
N ASN A 49 -9.89 6.94 22.13
CA ASN A 49 -8.84 6.08 21.62
C ASN A 49 -9.39 5.17 20.52
N VAL A 50 -8.81 5.24 19.32
CA VAL A 50 -9.25 4.44 18.15
C VAL A 50 -8.34 3.24 17.87
N ALA A 51 -7.07 3.30 18.31
CA ALA A 51 -6.09 2.24 18.14
C ALA A 51 -5.00 2.34 19.20
N ALA A 52 -4.65 1.21 19.80
CA ALA A 52 -3.51 1.08 20.71
C ALA A 52 -2.80 -0.23 20.44
N GLN A 53 -1.48 -0.19 20.33
CA GLN A 53 -0.66 -1.39 20.11
C GLN A 53 0.58 -1.33 20.99
N LEU A 54 0.89 -2.44 21.64
CA LEU A 54 2.11 -2.58 22.43
C LEU A 54 3.33 -2.63 21.49
N LEU A 55 4.38 -1.91 21.84
CA LEU A 55 5.67 -1.91 21.16
C LEU A 55 6.76 -2.45 22.11
N PRO A 56 6.88 -3.79 22.27
CA PRO A 56 7.98 -4.37 23.05
C PRO A 56 9.34 -4.00 22.47
N ALA A 57 10.37 -4.02 23.33
CA ALA A 57 11.74 -3.80 22.89
C ALA A 57 12.12 -4.75 21.74
N ARG A 58 12.85 -4.22 20.74
CA ARG A 58 13.30 -4.95 19.54
C ARG A 58 12.19 -5.51 18.66
N SER A 59 10.96 -5.02 18.83
CA SER A 59 9.84 -5.33 17.94
C SER A 59 9.50 -4.11 17.08
N VAL A 60 8.87 -4.38 15.94
CA VAL A 60 8.25 -3.40 15.07
C VAL A 60 6.74 -3.61 15.10
N VAL A 61 6.00 -2.51 15.04
CA VAL A 61 4.55 -2.50 14.82
C VAL A 61 4.25 -1.64 13.60
N CYS A 62 3.18 -1.96 12.88
CA CYS A 62 2.70 -1.15 11.76
C CYS A 62 1.18 -1.05 11.85
N ASN A 63 0.66 0.18 11.73
CA ASN A 63 -0.77 0.44 11.64
C ASN A 63 -1.02 1.34 10.43
N LEU A 64 -1.90 0.89 9.54
CA LEU A 64 -2.48 1.69 8.47
C LEU A 64 -3.93 2.00 8.85
N LEU A 65 -4.29 3.28 8.82
CA LEU A 65 -5.56 3.78 9.32
C LEU A 65 -6.17 4.73 8.29
N GLN A 66 -7.46 4.59 8.02
CA GLN A 66 -8.26 5.55 7.26
C GLN A 66 -9.48 5.96 8.09
N LEU A 67 -9.62 7.27 8.31
CA LEU A 67 -10.74 7.89 9.01
C LEU A 67 -11.61 8.63 7.98
N ARG A 68 -12.86 8.21 7.80
CA ARG A 68 -13.82 8.90 6.95
C ARG A 68 -14.92 9.52 7.80
N VAL A 69 -14.99 10.84 7.84
CA VAL A 69 -16.08 11.55 8.54
C VAL A 69 -17.35 11.40 7.72
N LEU A 70 -18.33 10.68 8.26
CA LEU A 70 -19.62 10.43 7.62
C LEU A 70 -20.65 11.52 7.95
N SER A 71 -20.55 12.13 9.14
CA SER A 71 -21.36 13.27 9.57
C SER A 71 -20.71 14.00 10.74
N GLY A 72 -21.12 15.25 10.98
CA GLY A 72 -20.62 16.09 12.08
C GLY A 72 -19.52 17.06 11.64
N GLY A 73 -18.65 17.44 12.59
CA GLY A 73 -17.55 18.38 12.36
C GLY A 73 -16.22 17.68 12.09
N ASN A 74 -15.19 18.48 11.83
CA ASN A 74 -13.82 18.02 11.63
C ASN A 74 -13.33 17.18 12.82
N VAL A 75 -12.51 16.18 12.53
CA VAL A 75 -11.85 15.33 13.52
C VAL A 75 -10.36 15.56 13.46
N HIS A 76 -9.74 15.57 14.64
CA HIS A 76 -8.28 15.69 14.77
C HIS A 76 -7.72 14.32 15.15
N LEU A 77 -6.63 13.92 14.49
CA LEU A 77 -5.90 12.71 14.82
C LEU A 77 -4.65 13.08 15.62
N THR A 78 -4.48 12.43 16.77
CA THR A 78 -3.25 12.49 17.56
C THR A 78 -2.61 11.12 17.56
N LEU A 79 -1.34 11.05 17.14
CA LEU A 79 -0.50 9.86 17.23
C LEU A 79 0.61 10.14 18.24
N PHE A 80 0.82 9.22 19.17
CA PHE A 80 1.89 9.31 20.15
C PHE A 80 2.41 7.91 20.50
N ALA A 81 3.63 7.89 21.05
CA ALA A 81 4.21 6.73 21.71
C ALA A 81 4.56 7.18 23.14
N GLN A 82 4.36 6.28 24.11
CA GLN A 82 4.67 6.53 25.51
C GLN A 82 5.25 5.26 26.13
N ASP A 83 5.97 5.39 27.25
CA ASP A 83 6.45 4.22 27.97
C ASP A 83 5.26 3.48 28.60
N ALA A 84 5.37 2.15 28.68
CA ALA A 84 4.29 1.32 29.22
C ALA A 84 4.02 1.58 30.72
N ALA A 85 4.97 2.20 31.42
CA ALA A 85 4.84 2.61 32.82
C ALA A 85 4.15 3.98 32.98
N ASP A 86 4.01 4.75 31.89
CA ASP A 86 3.37 6.06 31.92
C ASP A 86 1.85 5.92 32.05
N ASN A 87 1.21 6.92 32.67
CA ASN A 87 -0.25 6.97 32.76
C ASN A 87 -0.87 7.16 31.35
N PRO A 88 -1.66 6.21 30.83
CA PRO A 88 -2.29 6.32 29.51
C PRO A 88 -3.33 7.43 29.38
N ASP A 89 -3.85 7.95 30.49
CA ASP A 89 -4.78 9.07 30.52
C ASP A 89 -4.06 10.43 30.65
N ALA A 90 -2.72 10.44 30.71
CA ALA A 90 -1.96 11.68 30.74
C ALA A 90 -2.12 12.45 29.41
N VAL A 91 -2.12 13.78 29.51
CA VAL A 91 -2.17 14.64 28.33
C VAL A 91 -0.85 14.50 27.55
N VAL A 92 -0.95 14.16 26.27
CA VAL A 92 0.20 14.10 25.36
C VAL A 92 0.78 15.51 25.22
N ALA A 93 1.98 15.72 25.77
CA ALA A 93 2.57 17.05 25.89
C ALA A 93 3.34 17.54 24.65
N ALA A 94 3.71 16.65 23.71
CA ALA A 94 4.61 16.99 22.60
C ALA A 94 4.26 16.30 21.27
N SER A 95 4.44 17.01 20.16
CA SER A 95 4.32 16.52 18.79
C SER A 95 5.68 16.27 18.11
N GLU A 96 6.77 16.24 18.88
CA GLU A 96 8.14 16.11 18.38
C GLU A 96 8.33 14.86 17.51
N LEU A 97 7.54 13.81 17.71
CA LEU A 97 7.58 12.59 16.91
C LEU A 97 7.28 12.81 15.41
N LEU A 98 6.60 13.91 15.05
CA LEU A 98 6.27 14.25 13.65
C LEU A 98 7.33 15.15 12.98
N GLN A 99 8.37 15.60 13.71
CA GLN A 99 9.44 16.45 13.18
C GLN A 99 10.80 15.80 13.47
N GLY A 100 11.77 15.92 12.57
CA GLY A 100 13.10 15.40 12.84
C GLY A 100 14.02 15.33 11.63
N THR A 101 15.31 15.16 11.89
CA THR A 101 16.40 15.06 10.90
C THR A 101 16.80 13.61 10.59
N HIS A 102 16.09 12.62 11.15
CA HIS A 102 16.37 11.21 10.93
C HIS A 102 16.07 10.77 9.49
N LEU A 103 16.75 9.69 9.05
CA LEU A 103 16.63 9.12 7.70
C LEU A 103 15.22 8.59 7.35
N HIS A 104 14.36 8.35 8.34
CA HIS A 104 12.99 7.88 8.13
C HIS A 104 11.99 9.03 8.12
N ALA A 105 11.23 9.10 7.04
CA ALA A 105 10.16 10.06 6.82
C ALA A 105 9.15 10.05 7.99
N ARG A 106 8.87 11.24 8.51
CA ARG A 106 7.87 11.52 9.54
C ARG A 106 7.30 12.90 9.28
N GLY A 107 5.99 13.04 9.41
CA GLY A 107 5.33 14.32 9.17
C GLY A 107 3.95 14.14 8.59
N ILE A 108 3.48 15.17 7.90
CA ILE A 108 2.17 15.22 7.27
C ILE A 108 2.37 15.30 5.76
N TYR A 109 1.85 14.30 5.06
CA TYR A 109 1.89 14.21 3.61
C TYR A 109 0.46 14.32 3.09
N PRO A 110 0.12 15.35 2.29
CA PRO A 110 -1.27 15.69 1.96
C PRO A 110 -1.93 14.72 0.99
N ILE A 111 -1.14 13.97 0.22
CA ILE A 111 -1.63 13.06 -0.81
C ILE A 111 -1.69 11.67 -0.18
N ALA A 112 -2.92 11.19 0.04
CA ALA A 112 -3.18 9.86 0.58
C ALA A 112 -3.44 8.81 -0.52
N GLU A 113 -3.84 9.26 -1.71
CA GLU A 113 -4.23 8.38 -2.81
C GLU A 113 -3.75 8.91 -4.16
N PHE A 114 -3.30 8.00 -5.02
CA PHE A 114 -3.07 8.24 -6.44
C PHE A 114 -3.99 7.38 -7.29
N HIS A 115 -4.55 7.98 -8.35
CA HIS A 115 -5.35 7.29 -9.34
C HIS A 115 -4.73 7.47 -10.72
N PHE A 116 -4.45 6.36 -11.39
CA PHE A 116 -3.86 6.33 -12.72
C PHE A 116 -4.81 5.60 -13.67
N ALA A 117 -4.99 6.17 -14.85
CA ALA A 117 -5.68 5.53 -15.95
C ALA A 117 -4.78 5.57 -17.18
N THR A 118 -4.54 4.42 -17.79
CA THR A 118 -3.69 4.32 -18.99
C THR A 118 -4.15 3.19 -19.92
N GLN A 119 -3.58 3.17 -21.11
CA GLN A 119 -3.82 2.17 -22.14
C GLN A 119 -2.48 1.64 -22.64
N TRP A 120 -2.44 0.38 -23.04
CA TRP A 120 -1.26 -0.25 -23.61
C TRP A 120 -1.66 -1.25 -24.68
N SER A 121 -1.01 -1.17 -25.84
CA SER A 121 -1.23 -2.11 -26.94
C SER A 121 -0.16 -3.20 -26.96
N VAL A 122 -0.56 -4.45 -27.21
CA VAL A 122 0.36 -5.61 -27.17
C VAL A 122 1.48 -5.58 -28.21
N ASP A 123 1.38 -4.70 -29.21
CA ASP A 123 2.38 -4.47 -30.27
C ASP A 123 3.33 -3.29 -29.98
N GLN A 124 3.26 -2.72 -28.77
CA GLN A 124 4.14 -1.64 -28.30
C GLN A 124 5.22 -2.14 -27.33
N GLU A 125 6.17 -1.26 -26.99
CA GLU A 125 7.09 -1.50 -25.88
C GLU A 125 6.34 -1.69 -24.55
N TYR A 126 6.98 -2.35 -23.59
CA TYR A 126 6.34 -2.71 -22.32
C TYR A 126 5.85 -1.48 -21.56
N LEU A 127 4.65 -1.59 -20.99
CA LEU A 127 4.14 -0.58 -20.08
C LEU A 127 4.72 -0.84 -18.68
N GLU A 128 5.45 0.14 -18.15
CA GLU A 128 5.90 0.16 -16.76
C GLU A 128 5.01 1.08 -15.92
N LEU A 129 4.52 0.55 -14.80
CA LEU A 129 3.79 1.28 -13.77
C LEU A 129 4.70 1.41 -12.54
N PRO A 130 5.22 2.61 -12.25
CA PRO A 130 6.10 2.82 -11.11
C PRO A 130 5.31 2.84 -9.80
N ILE A 131 5.86 2.17 -8.78
CA ILE A 131 5.36 2.15 -7.40
C ILE A 131 6.47 2.68 -6.49
N GLY A 132 6.13 3.65 -5.64
CA GLY A 132 7.08 4.28 -4.71
C GLY A 132 8.13 5.17 -5.38
N GLN A 133 7.72 5.97 -6.37
CA GLN A 133 8.61 6.87 -7.13
C GLN A 133 8.13 8.33 -7.18
N LEU A 134 7.06 8.68 -6.46
CA LEU A 134 6.46 10.01 -6.49
C LEU A 134 6.68 10.72 -5.15
N PRO A 135 7.89 11.26 -4.89
CA PRO A 135 8.23 11.81 -3.59
C PRO A 135 7.23 12.90 -3.17
N LEU A 136 6.60 12.70 -2.02
CA LEU A 136 5.60 13.63 -1.51
C LEU A 136 6.25 14.69 -0.60
N PRO A 137 5.93 15.99 -0.79
CA PRO A 137 6.45 17.04 0.08
C PRO A 137 5.87 16.90 1.48
N ASN A 138 6.71 17.13 2.49
CA ASN A 138 6.29 17.20 3.88
C ASN A 138 5.67 18.58 4.16
N HIS A 139 4.47 18.61 4.74
CA HIS A 139 3.84 19.85 5.18
C HIS A 139 4.40 20.39 6.50
N LEU A 140 5.21 19.58 7.20
CA LEU A 140 6.00 19.98 8.36
C LEU A 140 7.48 20.12 7.97
N VAL A 141 8.32 20.44 8.94
CA VAL A 141 9.78 20.40 8.77
C VAL A 141 10.24 18.95 8.70
N GLY A 142 10.84 18.55 7.58
CA GLY A 142 11.39 17.21 7.42
C GLY A 142 11.62 16.81 5.97
N GLN A 143 11.94 15.52 5.77
CA GLN A 143 12.20 14.93 4.46
C GLN A 143 10.91 14.69 3.67
N ALA A 144 11.02 14.76 2.35
CA ALA A 144 9.99 14.23 1.46
C ALA A 144 9.78 12.73 1.72
N LEU A 145 8.56 12.23 1.49
CA LEU A 145 8.26 10.80 1.61
C LEU A 145 8.77 10.07 0.38
N ALA A 146 10.04 9.68 0.39
CA ALA A 146 10.62 8.82 -0.64
C ALA A 146 10.04 7.40 -0.52
N GLY A 147 9.55 6.84 -1.62
CA GLY A 147 8.91 5.52 -1.64
C GLY A 147 7.40 5.55 -1.43
N ASP A 148 6.81 6.71 -1.16
CA ASP A 148 5.36 6.92 -1.09
C ASP A 148 4.65 5.96 -0.11
N TYR A 149 5.35 5.57 0.97
CA TYR A 149 4.89 4.60 1.97
C TYR A 149 3.53 4.98 2.55
N GLY A 150 2.57 4.04 2.55
CA GLY A 150 1.23 4.29 3.07
C GLY A 150 0.29 5.07 2.14
N VAL A 151 0.71 5.35 0.90
CA VAL A 151 -0.13 6.02 -0.12
C VAL A 151 -0.87 4.96 -0.94
N LEU A 152 -2.19 5.04 -1.00
CA LEU A 152 -2.98 4.11 -1.80
C LEU A 152 -2.79 4.41 -3.29
N GLN A 153 -2.50 3.40 -4.10
CA GLN A 153 -2.34 3.57 -5.55
C GLN A 153 -3.34 2.69 -6.28
N SER A 154 -4.14 3.31 -7.15
CA SER A 154 -5.12 2.64 -8.00
C SER A 154 -4.77 2.84 -9.47
N PHE A 155 -4.65 1.75 -10.21
CA PHE A 155 -4.42 1.76 -11.64
C PHE A 155 -5.61 1.13 -12.36
N VAL A 156 -6.03 1.79 -13.44
CA VAL A 156 -6.92 1.22 -14.45
C VAL A 156 -6.14 1.16 -15.75
N VAL A 157 -5.91 -0.05 -16.26
CA VAL A 157 -5.15 -0.28 -17.49
C VAL A 157 -6.05 -0.95 -18.51
N THR A 158 -6.16 -0.37 -19.71
CA THR A 158 -6.80 -1.04 -20.85
C THR A 158 -5.72 -1.68 -21.71
N LEU A 159 -5.70 -3.01 -21.76
CA LEU A 159 -4.82 -3.80 -22.61
C LEU A 159 -5.50 -3.99 -23.96
N GLU A 160 -4.89 -3.52 -25.05
CA GLU A 160 -5.46 -3.55 -26.38
C GLU A 160 -4.68 -4.50 -27.29
N ASN A 161 -5.39 -5.25 -28.13
CA ASN A 161 -4.78 -6.14 -29.10
C ASN A 161 -5.26 -5.81 -30.51
N PRO A 162 -4.47 -5.04 -31.29
CA PRO A 162 -4.80 -4.73 -32.67
C PRO A 162 -4.53 -5.89 -33.62
N LEU A 163 -3.94 -7.01 -33.16
CA LEU A 163 -3.61 -8.15 -34.02
C LEU A 163 -4.86 -8.97 -34.36
N SER A 164 -4.76 -9.78 -35.42
CA SER A 164 -5.82 -10.71 -35.85
C SER A 164 -5.84 -12.03 -35.04
N THR A 165 -4.91 -12.22 -34.11
CA THR A 165 -4.83 -13.38 -33.22
C THR A 165 -4.85 -12.95 -31.76
N PRO A 166 -5.39 -13.77 -30.83
CA PRO A 166 -5.29 -13.49 -29.41
C PRO A 166 -3.83 -13.36 -28.95
N ALA A 167 -3.59 -12.51 -27.96
CA ALA A 167 -2.26 -12.26 -27.41
C ALA A 167 -2.20 -12.66 -25.92
N ALA A 168 -1.22 -13.46 -25.56
CA ALA A 168 -0.92 -13.79 -24.16
C ALA A 168 -0.06 -12.69 -23.55
N VAL A 169 -0.55 -12.10 -22.47
CA VAL A 169 0.08 -10.98 -21.75
C VAL A 169 0.20 -11.36 -20.29
N ALA A 170 1.27 -10.91 -19.65
CA ALA A 170 1.45 -11.04 -18.22
C ALA A 170 1.81 -9.70 -17.58
N LEU A 171 1.38 -9.57 -16.32
CA LEU A 171 1.83 -8.54 -15.41
C LEU A 171 2.96 -9.12 -14.57
N TYR A 172 4.08 -8.40 -14.54
CA TYR A 172 5.26 -8.78 -13.78
C TYR A 172 5.59 -7.77 -12.71
N GLU A 173 6.09 -8.26 -11.59
CA GLU A 173 6.73 -7.47 -10.55
C GLU A 173 8.24 -7.40 -10.79
N ASN A 174 8.81 -6.20 -10.70
CA ASN A 174 10.25 -5.95 -10.82
C ASN A 174 10.74 -4.99 -9.74
N PRO A 175 11.28 -5.49 -8.62
CA PRO A 175 11.83 -4.65 -7.55
C PRO A 175 13.13 -3.95 -7.99
N ARG A 176 13.25 -2.64 -7.69
CA ARG A 176 14.42 -1.82 -8.06
C ARG A 176 15.10 -1.16 -6.86
N GLY A 177 14.38 -0.95 -5.76
CA GLY A 177 14.91 -0.35 -4.54
C GLY A 177 15.64 -1.30 -3.60
N GLY A 178 15.52 -2.61 -3.81
CA GLY A 178 16.06 -3.63 -2.93
C GLY A 178 15.16 -4.86 -2.91
N ARG A 179 15.24 -5.64 -1.83
CA ARG A 179 14.35 -6.78 -1.62
C ARG A 179 12.96 -6.26 -1.26
N ALA A 180 11.94 -6.72 -1.99
CA ALA A 180 10.59 -6.18 -1.88
C ALA A 180 9.57 -7.21 -1.38
N THR A 181 8.54 -6.70 -0.74
CA THR A 181 7.31 -7.40 -0.37
C THR A 181 6.16 -6.51 -0.83
N ALA A 182 5.12 -7.09 -1.39
CA ALA A 182 4.02 -6.32 -1.93
C ALA A 182 2.68 -7.05 -1.85
N THR A 183 1.63 -6.27 -1.69
CA THR A 183 0.25 -6.70 -1.76
C THR A 183 -0.47 -5.95 -2.86
N TYR A 184 -1.16 -6.70 -3.69
CA TYR A 184 -1.97 -6.20 -4.79
C TYR A 184 -3.39 -6.75 -4.66
N LEU A 185 -4.38 -5.93 -4.99
CA LEU A 185 -5.71 -6.39 -5.37
C LEU A 185 -5.83 -6.19 -6.88
N ILE A 186 -5.68 -7.27 -7.64
CA ILE A 186 -5.72 -7.28 -9.10
C ILE A 186 -7.05 -7.88 -9.54
N ASP A 187 -7.90 -7.08 -10.18
CA ASP A 187 -9.27 -7.46 -10.55
C ASP A 187 -10.07 -8.05 -9.37
N GLY A 188 -9.89 -7.44 -8.20
CA GLY A 188 -10.50 -7.86 -6.94
C GLY A 188 -9.88 -9.11 -6.30
N VAL A 189 -8.86 -9.72 -6.91
CA VAL A 189 -8.13 -10.87 -6.36
C VAL A 189 -6.91 -10.40 -5.58
N LEU A 190 -6.78 -10.86 -4.34
CA LEU A 190 -5.59 -10.65 -3.53
C LEU A 190 -4.42 -11.43 -4.14
N VAL A 191 -3.34 -10.72 -4.44
CA VAL A 191 -2.07 -11.27 -4.93
C VAL A 191 -0.96 -10.71 -4.06
N GLN A 192 -0.10 -11.57 -3.57
CA GLN A 192 0.95 -11.21 -2.61
C GLN A 192 2.30 -11.73 -3.08
N SER A 193 3.35 -10.97 -2.83
CA SER A 193 4.73 -11.39 -3.00
C SER A 193 5.50 -11.11 -1.72
N HIS A 194 6.42 -11.99 -1.35
CA HIS A 194 7.18 -11.84 -0.12
C HIS A 194 8.69 -12.02 -0.34
N GLN A 195 9.48 -11.05 0.13
CA GLN A 195 10.94 -11.06 0.09
C GLN A 195 11.54 -11.34 -1.30
N VAL A 196 10.91 -10.81 -2.35
CA VAL A 196 11.34 -10.91 -3.73
C VAL A 196 12.70 -10.22 -3.92
N PRO A 197 13.73 -10.89 -4.49
CA PRO A 197 15.05 -10.30 -4.69
C PRO A 197 15.03 -9.05 -5.59
N PRO A 198 15.95 -8.09 -5.39
CA PRO A 198 16.09 -6.94 -6.29
C PRO A 198 16.45 -7.40 -7.70
N TYR A 199 16.03 -6.62 -8.69
CA TYR A 199 16.30 -6.84 -10.11
C TYR A 199 15.75 -8.16 -10.68
N SER A 200 14.95 -8.89 -9.90
CA SER A 200 14.23 -10.08 -10.36
C SER A 200 12.94 -9.71 -11.10
N ARG A 201 12.38 -10.66 -11.84
CA ARG A 201 11.11 -10.49 -12.55
C ARG A 201 10.23 -11.69 -12.26
N TYR A 202 9.11 -11.48 -11.58
CA TYR A 202 8.16 -12.54 -11.26
C TYR A 202 6.78 -12.21 -11.78
N LYS A 203 6.09 -13.23 -12.27
CA LYS A 203 4.75 -13.11 -12.82
C LYS A 203 3.74 -12.98 -11.68
N VAL A 204 2.94 -11.91 -11.70
CA VAL A 204 1.88 -11.68 -10.70
C VAL A 204 0.48 -11.95 -11.24
N ARG A 205 0.26 -11.82 -12.55
CA ARG A 205 -1.02 -12.14 -13.19
C ARG A 205 -0.85 -12.40 -14.69
N GLN A 206 -1.77 -13.17 -15.28
CA GLN A 206 -1.81 -13.49 -16.70
C GLN A 206 -3.16 -13.11 -17.31
N TYR A 207 -3.13 -12.74 -18.58
CA TYR A 207 -4.28 -12.36 -19.39
C TYR A 207 -4.15 -12.91 -20.80
N VAL A 208 -5.30 -13.16 -21.44
CA VAL A 208 -5.39 -13.36 -22.89
C VAL A 208 -6.22 -12.22 -23.45
N VAL A 209 -5.61 -11.35 -24.24
CA VAL A 209 -6.30 -10.24 -24.89
C VAL A 209 -6.85 -10.73 -26.24
N PRO A 210 -8.18 -10.71 -26.46
CA PRO A 210 -8.78 -11.23 -27.69
C PRO A 210 -8.25 -10.53 -28.95
N ALA A 211 -8.26 -11.23 -30.09
CA ALA A 211 -7.94 -10.61 -31.38
C ALA A 211 -8.86 -9.41 -31.65
N ARG A 212 -8.29 -8.28 -32.09
CA ARG A 212 -9.02 -7.03 -32.33
C ARG A 212 -9.87 -6.57 -31.12
N GLY A 213 -9.42 -6.90 -29.91
CA GLY A 213 -10.18 -6.69 -28.68
C GLY A 213 -9.35 -6.05 -27.58
N PHE A 214 -9.94 -5.95 -26.38
CA PHE A 214 -9.29 -5.38 -25.21
C PHE A 214 -9.68 -6.12 -23.92
N VAL A 215 -8.84 -5.96 -22.89
CA VAL A 215 -9.10 -6.37 -21.51
C VAL A 215 -8.84 -5.18 -20.60
N ARG A 216 -9.77 -4.89 -19.69
CA ARG A 216 -9.58 -3.85 -18.66
C ARG A 216 -9.12 -4.50 -17.38
N VAL A 217 -7.99 -4.03 -16.87
CA VAL A 217 -7.35 -4.50 -15.64
C VAL A 217 -7.42 -3.40 -14.58
N THR A 218 -7.73 -3.80 -13.36
CA THR A 218 -7.71 -2.94 -12.17
C THR A 218 -6.67 -3.44 -11.19
N ILE A 219 -5.86 -2.53 -10.66
CA ILE A 219 -4.82 -2.85 -9.68
C ILE A 219 -4.93 -1.85 -8.54
N VAL A 220 -5.06 -2.33 -7.31
CA VAL A 220 -4.96 -1.51 -6.10
C VAL A 220 -3.79 -2.03 -5.28
N THR A 221 -2.92 -1.12 -4.84
CA THR A 221 -1.76 -1.45 -4.02
C THR A 221 -1.38 -0.28 -3.14
N MET A 222 -0.42 -0.49 -2.25
CA MET A 222 0.13 0.53 -1.38
C MET A 222 1.58 0.16 -1.08
N PRO A 223 2.56 1.05 -1.32
CA PRO A 223 3.89 1.00 -0.73
C PRO A 223 3.90 0.57 0.74
N GLU A 224 4.43 -0.63 1.02
CA GLU A 224 4.37 -1.26 2.35
C GLU A 224 5.59 -0.95 3.19
N ALA A 225 5.39 -0.75 4.50
CA ALA A 225 6.51 -0.65 5.44
C ALA A 225 7.41 -1.90 5.37
N GLY A 226 8.71 -1.73 5.54
CA GLY A 226 9.72 -2.80 5.41
C GLY A 226 10.05 -3.24 3.98
N SER A 227 9.23 -2.92 2.98
CA SER A 227 9.54 -3.20 1.58
C SER A 227 10.54 -2.19 1.02
N SER A 228 11.48 -2.62 0.18
CA SER A 228 12.45 -1.71 -0.46
C SER A 228 11.93 -1.18 -1.80
N LEU A 229 11.51 0.09 -1.80
CA LEU A 229 11.00 0.80 -2.98
C LEU A 229 12.10 1.64 -3.66
N PRO A 230 12.04 1.87 -4.98
CA PRO A 230 10.89 1.65 -5.86
C PRO A 230 10.72 0.23 -6.39
N LEU A 231 9.51 -0.03 -6.88
CA LEU A 231 9.11 -1.25 -7.58
C LEU A 231 8.41 -0.88 -8.89
N LYS A 232 8.48 -1.76 -9.89
CA LYS A 232 7.71 -1.60 -11.14
C LYS A 232 6.76 -2.77 -11.31
N LEU A 233 5.53 -2.47 -11.70
CA LEU A 233 4.65 -3.43 -12.35
C LEU A 233 4.79 -3.27 -13.86
N ILE A 234 4.96 -4.37 -14.59
CA ILE A 234 5.28 -4.35 -16.02
C ILE A 234 4.27 -5.21 -16.78
N PHE A 235 3.53 -4.60 -17.71
CA PHE A 235 2.76 -5.34 -18.71
C PHE A 235 3.65 -5.65 -19.91
N ALA A 236 3.70 -6.91 -20.30
CA ALA A 236 4.49 -7.40 -21.42
C ALA A 236 3.89 -8.71 -21.97
N PRO A 237 4.31 -9.17 -23.16
CA PRO A 237 4.02 -10.53 -23.61
C PRO A 237 4.36 -11.58 -22.54
N ASP A 238 3.53 -12.61 -22.45
CA ASP A 238 3.81 -13.73 -21.56
C ASP A 238 5.06 -14.49 -22.04
N ASP A 239 6.07 -14.59 -21.16
CA ASP A 239 7.35 -15.24 -21.44
C ASP A 239 7.38 -16.73 -21.07
N GLY A 240 6.25 -17.27 -20.60
CA GLY A 240 6.16 -18.67 -20.18
C GLY A 240 6.80 -18.97 -18.82
N SER A 241 7.25 -17.96 -18.07
CA SER A 241 7.75 -18.13 -16.70
C SER A 241 6.69 -18.69 -15.76
N VAL A 242 7.13 -19.14 -14.59
CA VAL A 242 6.27 -19.76 -13.57
C VAL A 242 5.08 -18.85 -13.23
N ALA A 243 3.87 -19.41 -13.23
CA ALA A 243 2.65 -18.69 -12.90
C ALA A 243 2.58 -18.35 -11.40
N PRO A 244 1.87 -17.26 -11.01
CA PRO A 244 1.58 -16.99 -9.59
C PRO A 244 0.85 -18.18 -8.95
N GLY A 245 1.20 -18.52 -7.72
CA GLY A 245 0.65 -19.64 -6.95
C GLY A 245 1.17 -21.03 -7.34
N ALA A 246 1.94 -21.17 -8.42
CA ALA A 246 2.56 -22.44 -8.79
C ALA A 246 3.78 -22.77 -7.89
N PRO A 247 4.13 -24.06 -7.70
CA PRO A 247 5.34 -24.44 -6.98
C PRO A 247 6.58 -23.71 -7.51
N GLY A 248 7.31 -23.03 -6.61
CA GLY A 248 8.49 -22.25 -6.97
C GLY A 248 8.23 -20.78 -7.32
N SER A 249 6.97 -20.33 -7.35
CA SER A 249 6.66 -18.90 -7.42
C SER A 249 6.75 -18.25 -6.03
N PRO A 250 7.42 -17.09 -5.88
CA PRO A 250 7.36 -16.29 -4.66
C PRO A 250 6.06 -15.46 -4.55
N VAL A 251 5.18 -15.57 -5.55
CA VAL A 251 3.90 -14.86 -5.64
C VAL A 251 2.76 -15.85 -5.39
N TYR A 252 1.80 -15.49 -4.54
CA TYR A 252 0.66 -16.32 -4.13
C TYR A 252 -0.65 -15.55 -4.02
#